data_AF-A0A4Y2SE87-F1
#
_entry.id   AF-A0A4Y2SE87-F1
#
_cell.length_a   1.000
_cell.length_b   1.000
_cell.length_c   1.000
_cell.angle_alpha   90.00
_cell.angle_beta   90.00
_cell.angle_gamma   90.00
#
_symmetry.space_group_name_H-M   'P 1'
#
loop_
_entity.id
_entity.type
_entity.pdbx_description
1 polymer ?
#
loop_
_entity_poly.entity_id
_entity_poly.type
_entity_poly.pdbx_seq_one_letter_code
_entity_poly.pdbx_strand_id
1 'polypeptide(L)'
;GLQWVWAHCLLYGKTGLWQATLLFKPAIVFYKPETVEALLSDPELIEKGSEYKLIVPWLGTGLITSGGIKWRKHRKLLTPTFHFTILEKFFPVFQEQSEILVSKLQLRVQESWIDALPLISSCTLDVICQTAMGISINAQNDENCEYSKAIHE
;
A
#
# COMPACT_ATOMS: atom_id res chain seq x y z
N GLY A 1 -5.98 -14.37 -13.85
CA GLY A 1 -4.81 -14.21 -12.95
C GLY A 1 -5.07 -14.86 -11.59
N LEU A 2 -5.82 -14.19 -10.71
CA LEU A 2 -6.05 -14.63 -9.32
C LEU A 2 -6.73 -16.00 -9.16
N GLN A 3 -7.70 -16.34 -10.01
CA GLN A 3 -8.35 -17.66 -9.99
C GLN A 3 -7.38 -18.83 -10.22
N TRP A 4 -6.33 -18.60 -11.03
CA TRP A 4 -5.33 -19.63 -11.33
C TRP A 4 -4.41 -19.89 -10.15
N VAL A 5 -3.98 -18.84 -9.44
CA VAL A 5 -3.20 -18.94 -8.21
C VAL A 5 -4.02 -19.67 -7.14
N TRP A 6 -5.28 -19.31 -6.98
CA TRP A 6 -6.18 -19.96 -6.03
C TRP A 6 -6.38 -21.45 -6.32
N ALA A 7 -6.57 -21.83 -7.59
CA ALA A 7 -6.67 -23.22 -8.00
C ALA A 7 -5.39 -24.02 -7.69
N HIS A 8 -4.20 -23.43 -7.87
CA HIS A 8 -2.93 -24.08 -7.52
C HIS A 8 -2.76 -24.23 -6.01
N CYS A 9 -3.18 -23.24 -5.21
CA CYS A 9 -3.18 -23.37 -3.75
C CYS A 9 -4.09 -24.52 -3.27
N LEU A 10 -5.22 -24.79 -3.95
CA LEU A 10 -6.07 -25.93 -3.65
C LEU A 10 -5.42 -27.27 -4.03
N LEU A 11 -4.83 -27.36 -5.22
CA LEU A 11 -4.19 -28.58 -5.72
C LEU A 11 -2.96 -28.99 -4.88
N TYR A 12 -2.17 -28.01 -4.46
CA TYR A 12 -0.97 -28.23 -3.64
C TYR A 12 -1.25 -28.08 -2.13
N GLY A 13 -2.51 -28.01 -1.72
CA GLY A 13 -2.95 -27.68 -0.35
C GLY A 13 -2.31 -28.50 0.78
N LYS A 14 -1.80 -29.70 0.49
CA LYS A 14 -1.10 -30.54 1.48
C LYS A 14 0.31 -30.01 1.81
N THR A 15 1.07 -29.52 0.84
CA THR A 15 2.47 -29.09 1.03
C THR A 15 2.61 -27.66 1.54
N GLY A 16 1.60 -26.80 1.33
CA GLY A 16 1.62 -25.40 1.79
C GLY A 16 2.52 -24.45 1.02
N LEU A 17 3.24 -24.98 0.03
CA LEU A 17 4.05 -24.25 -0.93
C LEU A 17 4.00 -24.93 -2.30
N TRP A 18 4.20 -24.15 -3.36
CA TRP A 18 4.33 -24.65 -4.73
C TRP A 18 5.29 -23.77 -5.54
N GLN A 19 5.83 -24.30 -6.63
CA GLN A 19 6.73 -23.57 -7.52
C GLN A 19 5.98 -23.08 -8.77
N ALA A 20 6.11 -21.80 -9.06
CA ALA A 20 5.64 -21.14 -10.27
C ALA A 20 6.83 -20.71 -11.13
N THR A 21 6.64 -20.55 -12.44
CA THR A 21 7.58 -19.79 -13.27
C THR A 21 6.95 -18.43 -13.58
N LEU A 22 7.50 -17.37 -13.00
CA LEU A 22 7.06 -15.99 -13.18
C LEU A 22 8.12 -15.24 -13.99
N LEU A 23 7.73 -14.64 -15.12
CA LEU A 23 8.61 -13.79 -15.95
C LEU A 23 10.00 -14.40 -16.17
N PHE A 24 10.04 -15.68 -16.56
CA PHE A 24 11.26 -16.47 -16.84
C PHE A 24 12.13 -16.89 -15.65
N LYS A 25 11.66 -16.70 -14.41
CA LYS A 25 12.35 -17.19 -13.21
C LYS A 25 11.47 -18.13 -12.40
N PRO A 26 12.02 -19.21 -11.82
CA PRO A 26 11.30 -19.99 -10.84
C PRO A 26 11.06 -19.13 -9.60
N ALA A 27 9.83 -19.16 -9.09
CA ALA A 27 9.37 -18.49 -7.89
C ALA A 27 8.67 -19.52 -6.99
N ILE A 28 8.94 -19.47 -5.69
CA ILE A 28 8.26 -20.31 -4.71
C ILE A 28 7.14 -19.49 -4.09
N VAL A 29 5.92 -20.02 -4.11
CA VAL A 29 4.73 -19.38 -3.56
C VAL A 29 4.37 -20.07 -2.25
N PHE A 30 4.41 -19.30 -1.17
CA PHE A 30 3.96 -19.68 0.16
C PHE A 30 2.55 -19.13 0.39
N TYR A 31 1.64 -19.94 0.91
CA TYR A 31 0.24 -19.52 1.11
C TYR A 31 -0.42 -20.12 2.35
N LYS A 32 0.27 -20.99 3.10
CA LYS A 32 -0.17 -21.42 4.43
C LYS A 32 0.31 -20.44 5.49
N PRO A 33 -0.52 -20.10 6.49
CA PRO A 33 -0.14 -19.17 7.56
C PRO A 33 1.17 -19.56 8.23
N GLU A 34 1.38 -20.85 8.55
CA GLU A 34 2.55 -21.33 9.28
C GLU A 34 3.84 -21.12 8.46
N THR A 35 3.79 -21.36 7.15
CA THR A 35 4.94 -21.14 6.26
C THR A 35 5.23 -19.66 6.02
N VAL A 36 4.19 -18.83 5.94
CA VAL A 36 4.32 -17.38 5.75
C VAL A 36 4.85 -16.73 7.02
N GLU A 37 4.39 -17.16 8.19
CA GLU A 37 4.87 -16.70 9.49
C GLU A 37 6.36 -17.03 9.66
N ALA A 38 6.77 -18.28 9.40
CA ALA A 38 8.19 -18.66 9.49
C ALA A 38 9.10 -17.80 8.60
N LEU A 39 8.61 -17.41 7.41
CA LEU A 39 9.37 -16.55 6.49
C LEU A 39 9.40 -15.08 6.93
N LEU A 40 8.24 -14.52 7.32
CA LEU A 40 8.09 -13.09 7.63
C LEU A 40 8.57 -12.70 9.03
N SER A 41 8.64 -13.67 9.96
CA SER A 41 9.13 -13.43 11.33
C SER A 41 10.65 -13.55 11.46
N ASP A 42 11.31 -14.15 10.48
CA ASP A 42 12.77 -14.30 10.48
C ASP A 42 13.46 -12.92 10.35
N PRO A 43 14.27 -12.50 11.34
CA PRO A 43 14.93 -11.20 11.32
C PRO A 43 16.05 -11.10 10.28
N GLU A 44 16.55 -12.22 9.75
CA GLU A 44 17.60 -12.29 8.73
C GLU A 44 17.01 -12.24 7.31
N LEU A 45 15.78 -12.72 7.10
CA LEU A 45 15.09 -12.73 5.80
C LEU A 45 14.42 -11.40 5.45
N ILE A 46 15.20 -10.32 5.49
CA ILE A 46 14.73 -8.94 5.27
C ILE A 46 15.17 -8.34 3.93
N GLU A 47 15.88 -9.11 3.11
CA GLU A 47 16.22 -8.70 1.74
C GLU A 47 14.99 -8.71 0.83
N LYS A 48 14.91 -7.73 -0.07
CA LYS A 48 13.81 -7.62 -1.03
C LYS A 48 14.12 -8.44 -2.28
N GLY A 49 13.09 -9.08 -2.83
CA GLY A 49 13.25 -9.84 -4.06
C GLY A 49 13.59 -8.93 -5.24
N SER A 50 14.13 -9.55 -6.30
CA SER A 50 14.62 -8.81 -7.48
C SER A 50 13.53 -8.02 -8.21
N GLU A 51 12.27 -8.35 -8.00
CA GLU A 51 11.09 -7.65 -8.50
C GLU A 51 11.01 -6.20 -8.01
N TYR A 52 11.51 -5.92 -6.79
CA TYR A 52 11.57 -4.56 -6.27
C TYR A 52 12.48 -3.63 -7.08
N LYS A 53 13.41 -4.18 -7.88
CA LYS A 53 14.29 -3.37 -8.75
C LYS A 53 13.50 -2.59 -9.80
N LEU A 54 12.30 -3.04 -10.17
CA LEU A 54 11.45 -2.36 -11.14
C LEU A 54 10.92 -1.03 -10.61
N ILE A 55 10.72 -0.92 -9.29
CA ILE A 55 10.17 0.28 -8.65
C ILE A 55 11.25 1.19 -8.05
N VAL A 56 12.52 0.75 -8.04
CA VAL A 56 13.65 1.56 -7.55
C VAL A 56 13.85 2.88 -8.32
N PRO A 57 13.69 2.96 -9.65
CA PRO A 57 13.79 4.23 -10.36
C PRO A 57 12.78 5.28 -9.89
N TRP A 58 11.60 4.84 -9.42
CA TRP A 58 10.54 5.72 -8.95
C TRP A 58 10.66 6.05 -7.45
N LEU A 59 10.90 5.04 -6.60
CA LEU A 59 10.91 5.18 -5.13
C LEU A 59 12.30 5.30 -4.50
N GLY A 60 13.36 5.19 -5.30
CA GLY A 60 14.72 5.10 -4.81
C GLY A 60 14.96 3.89 -3.91
N THR A 61 15.91 4.02 -2.98
CA THR A 61 16.28 2.97 -2.02
C THR A 61 15.82 3.33 -0.60
N GLY A 62 14.49 3.37 -0.43
CA GLY A 62 13.79 3.71 0.82
C GLY A 62 13.33 2.49 1.62
N LEU A 63 12.37 2.66 2.54
CA LEU A 63 11.86 1.60 3.42
C LEU A 63 11.26 0.41 2.65
N ILE A 64 10.61 0.67 1.52
CA ILE A 64 9.90 -0.37 0.74
C ILE A 64 10.89 -1.19 -0.10
N THR A 65 11.94 -0.57 -0.62
CA THR A 65 12.86 -1.14 -1.62
C THR A 65 14.21 -1.57 -1.05
N SER A 66 14.58 -1.11 0.14
CA SER A 66 15.83 -1.52 0.80
C SER A 66 15.66 -2.80 1.63
N GLY A 67 16.73 -3.58 1.72
CA GLY A 67 16.90 -4.71 2.63
C GLY A 67 17.94 -4.44 3.72
N GLY A 68 18.19 -5.47 4.53
CA GLY A 68 19.33 -5.53 5.43
C GLY A 68 19.42 -4.38 6.44
N ILE A 69 20.64 -3.91 6.68
CA ILE A 69 20.95 -2.85 7.66
C ILE A 69 20.25 -1.53 7.31
N LYS A 70 20.16 -1.19 6.01
CA LYS A 70 19.53 0.06 5.56
C LYS A 70 18.05 0.07 5.91
N TRP A 71 17.35 -1.03 5.63
CA TRP A 71 15.96 -1.20 6.02
C TRP A 71 15.77 -1.10 7.54
N ARG A 72 16.59 -1.82 8.32
CA ARG A 72 16.52 -1.78 9.80
C ARG A 72 16.69 -0.36 10.33
N LYS A 73 17.65 0.40 9.79
CA LYS A 73 17.89 1.80 10.17
C LYS A 73 16.68 2.68 9.87
N HIS A 74 16.14 2.61 8.64
CA HIS A 74 14.99 3.41 8.25
C HIS A 74 13.73 3.04 9.05
N ARG A 75 13.47 1.75 9.27
CA ARG A 75 12.34 1.29 10.07
C ARG A 75 12.44 1.79 11.50
N LYS A 76 13.61 1.66 12.14
CA LYS A 76 13.84 2.16 13.50
C LYS A 76 13.57 3.66 13.63
N LEU A 77 13.92 4.45 12.61
CA LEU A 77 13.68 5.89 12.59
C LEU A 77 12.19 6.24 12.46
N LEU A 78 11.43 5.48 11.67
CA LEU A 78 10.03 5.79 11.34
C LEU A 78 9.01 5.21 12.31
N THR A 79 9.30 4.06 12.95
CA THR A 79 8.37 3.40 13.90
C THR A 79 7.79 4.34 14.96
N PRO A 80 8.54 5.28 15.57
CA PRO A 80 7.98 6.19 16.56
C PRO A 80 6.82 7.05 16.04
N THR A 81 6.83 7.45 14.77
CA THR A 81 5.78 8.26 14.13
C THR A 81 4.42 7.55 14.08
N PHE A 82 4.41 6.22 14.17
CA PHE A 82 3.20 5.40 14.21
C PHE A 82 2.77 5.03 15.63
N HIS A 83 3.35 5.66 16.66
CA HIS A 83 2.88 5.52 18.03
C HIS A 83 1.51 6.18 18.20
N PHE A 84 0.61 5.58 19.00
CA PHE A 84 -0.79 6.03 19.16
C PHE A 84 -0.93 7.53 19.47
N THR A 85 -0.09 8.06 20.36
CA THR A 85 -0.06 9.50 20.72
C THR A 85 0.20 10.43 19.53
N ILE A 86 0.92 9.97 18.51
CA ILE A 86 1.15 10.74 17.29
C ILE A 86 -0.03 10.55 16.33
N LEU A 87 -0.55 9.34 16.21
CA LEU A 87 -1.73 9.06 15.39
C LEU A 87 -2.97 9.86 15.86
N GLU A 88 -3.15 10.05 17.16
CA GLU A 88 -4.19 10.90 17.73
C GLU A 88 -4.11 12.36 17.23
N LYS A 89 -2.90 12.86 16.97
CA LYS A 89 -2.70 14.21 16.40
C LYS A 89 -3.15 14.31 14.95
N PHE A 90 -3.26 13.19 14.24
CA PHE A 90 -3.76 13.13 12.87
C PHE A 90 -5.28 12.96 12.80
N PHE A 91 -5.94 12.65 13.91
CA PHE A 91 -7.39 12.47 13.95
C PHE A 91 -8.18 13.67 13.40
N PRO A 92 -7.83 14.94 13.73
CA PRO A 92 -8.52 16.10 13.14
C PRO A 92 -8.44 16.14 11.61
N VAL A 93 -7.29 15.76 11.03
CA VAL A 93 -7.11 15.67 9.58
C VAL A 93 -7.99 14.59 8.99
N PHE A 94 -8.03 13.40 9.61
CA PHE A 94 -8.91 12.32 9.14
C PHE A 94 -10.38 12.73 9.17
N GLN A 95 -10.80 13.41 10.25
CA GLN A 95 -12.17 13.91 10.37
C GLN A 95 -12.48 14.92 9.26
N GLU A 96 -11.65 15.95 9.10
CA GLU A 96 -11.85 17.00 8.08
C GLU A 96 -11.94 16.40 6.67
N GLN A 97 -10.98 15.55 6.27
CA GLN A 97 -10.98 14.96 4.94
C GLN A 97 -12.14 13.98 4.72
N SER A 98 -12.60 13.31 5.79
CA SER A 98 -13.78 12.42 5.74
C SER A 98 -15.08 13.22 5.59
N GLU A 99 -15.21 14.37 6.25
CA GLU A 99 -16.39 15.23 6.11
C GLU A 99 -16.52 15.78 4.68
N ILE A 100 -15.41 16.13 4.03
CA ILE A 100 -15.37 16.52 2.61
C ILE A 100 -15.82 15.35 1.72
N LEU A 101 -15.31 14.15 1.95
CA LEU A 101 -15.68 12.95 1.20
C LEU A 101 -17.18 12.64 1.34
N VAL A 102 -17.70 12.69 2.58
CA VAL A 102 -19.13 12.47 2.85
C VAL A 102 -19.99 13.52 2.15
N SER A 103 -19.59 14.79 2.19
CA SER A 103 -20.31 15.87 1.48
C SER A 103 -20.39 15.61 -0.02
N LYS A 104 -19.30 15.11 -0.63
CA LYS A 104 -19.27 14.71 -2.05
C LYS A 104 -20.18 13.53 -2.35
N LEU A 105 -20.21 12.52 -1.47
CA LEU A 105 -21.09 11.37 -1.62
C LEU A 105 -22.57 11.75 -1.47
N GLN A 106 -22.89 12.68 -0.56
CA GLN A 106 -24.25 13.18 -0.36
C GLN A 106 -24.84 13.80 -1.63
N LEU A 107 -24.03 14.47 -2.44
CA LEU A 107 -24.46 15.05 -3.72
C LEU A 107 -24.82 13.99 -4.77
N ARG A 108 -24.36 12.76 -4.58
CA ARG A 108 -24.51 11.65 -5.54
C ARG A 108 -25.49 10.57 -5.07
N VAL A 109 -26.24 10.81 -3.99
CA VAL A 109 -27.18 9.84 -3.40
C VAL A 109 -28.26 9.37 -4.37
N GLN A 110 -28.60 10.18 -5.38
CA GLN A 110 -29.59 9.83 -6.39
C GLN A 110 -29.01 8.99 -7.55
N GLU A 111 -27.70 8.81 -7.61
CA GLU A 111 -27.05 7.97 -8.63
C GLU A 111 -27.26 6.49 -8.31
N SER A 112 -27.51 5.67 -9.34
CA SER A 112 -27.73 4.23 -9.17
C SER A 112 -26.45 3.45 -8.86
N TRP A 113 -25.29 4.01 -9.21
CA TRP A 113 -23.97 3.50 -8.90
C TRP A 113 -22.97 4.66 -8.89
N ILE A 114 -21.91 4.53 -8.10
CA ILE A 114 -20.82 5.51 -8.01
C ILE A 114 -19.50 4.75 -8.11
N ASP A 115 -18.59 5.25 -8.95
CA ASP A 115 -17.19 4.81 -8.89
C ASP A 115 -16.51 5.43 -7.66
N ALA A 116 -16.28 4.60 -6.64
CA ALA A 116 -15.69 5.03 -5.38
C ALA A 116 -14.17 5.22 -5.47
N LEU A 117 -13.50 4.63 -6.46
CA LEU A 117 -12.04 4.60 -6.51
C LEU A 117 -11.44 6.02 -6.64
N PRO A 118 -11.90 6.91 -7.54
CA PRO A 118 -11.39 8.28 -7.60
C PRO A 118 -11.65 9.07 -6.32
N LEU A 119 -12.83 8.92 -5.72
CA LEU A 119 -13.22 9.64 -4.50
C LEU A 119 -12.35 9.24 -3.29
N ILE A 120 -12.17 7.93 -3.10
CA ILE A 120 -11.33 7.40 -2.01
C ILE A 120 -9.86 7.73 -2.26
N SER A 121 -9.39 7.67 -3.52
CA SER A 121 -8.00 7.97 -3.86
C SER A 121 -7.67 9.44 -3.55
N SER A 122 -8.51 10.39 -3.96
CA SER A 122 -8.32 11.82 -3.65
C SER A 122 -8.35 12.09 -2.14
N CYS A 123 -9.28 11.48 -1.40
CA CYS A 123 -9.35 11.62 0.05
C CYS A 123 -8.10 11.04 0.74
N THR A 124 -7.67 9.84 0.33
CA THR A 124 -6.46 9.19 0.86
C THR A 124 -5.22 10.05 0.58
N LEU A 125 -5.16 10.68 -0.58
CA LEU A 125 -4.06 11.55 -0.97
C LEU A 125 -4.02 12.82 -0.12
N ASP A 126 -5.15 13.50 0.08
CA ASP A 126 -5.22 14.66 0.97
C ASP A 126 -4.81 14.30 2.40
N VAL A 127 -5.28 13.16 2.91
CA VAL A 127 -4.91 12.65 4.23
C VAL A 127 -3.39 12.42 4.34
N ILE A 128 -2.76 11.71 3.40
CA ILE A 128 -1.32 11.42 3.51
C ILE A 128 -0.46 12.67 3.31
N CYS A 129 -0.85 13.59 2.41
CA CYS A 129 -0.16 14.84 2.20
C CYS A 129 -0.22 15.74 3.46
N GLN A 130 -1.38 15.85 4.10
CA GLN A 130 -1.51 16.67 5.30
C GLN A 130 -0.83 16.03 6.51
N THR A 131 -0.96 14.71 6.70
CA THR A 131 -0.40 14.02 7.88
C THR A 131 1.10 13.78 7.78
N ALA A 132 1.59 13.25 6.66
CA ALA A 132 2.98 12.84 6.51
C ALA A 132 3.87 13.95 5.93
N MET A 133 3.33 14.81 5.06
CA MET A 133 4.11 15.85 4.36
C MET A 133 3.85 17.27 4.92
N GLY A 134 2.79 17.45 5.73
CA GLY A 134 2.43 18.75 6.28
C GLY A 134 1.91 19.74 5.24
N ILE A 135 1.43 19.26 4.09
CA ILE A 135 0.92 20.10 2.98
C ILE A 135 -0.53 19.76 2.68
N SER A 136 -1.33 20.77 2.36
CA SER A 136 -2.68 20.60 1.84
C SER A 136 -2.66 20.76 0.32
N ILE A 137 -3.09 19.74 -0.40
CA ILE A 137 -3.14 19.76 -1.87
C ILE A 137 -4.57 19.87 -2.41
N ASN A 138 -5.58 19.67 -1.56
CA ASN A 138 -6.99 19.79 -1.87
C ASN A 138 -7.43 18.94 -3.08
N ALA A 139 -6.87 17.73 -3.19
CA ALA A 139 -7.10 16.80 -4.31
C ALA A 139 -8.54 16.34 -4.41
N GLN A 140 -9.30 16.39 -3.32
CA GLN A 140 -10.74 16.15 -3.37
C GLN A 140 -11.44 17.22 -4.21
N ASN A 141 -11.12 18.50 -4.08
CA ASN A 141 -11.87 19.56 -4.76
C ASN A 141 -11.24 20.04 -6.09
N ASP A 142 -9.98 19.68 -6.34
CA ASP A 142 -9.27 20.04 -7.57
C ASP A 142 -9.26 18.88 -8.58
N GLU A 143 -10.11 18.96 -9.60
CA GLU A 143 -10.13 18.04 -10.75
C GLU A 143 -8.83 18.09 -11.57
N ASN A 144 -8.02 19.14 -11.40
CA ASN A 144 -6.77 19.36 -12.11
C ASN A 144 -5.51 19.02 -11.32
N CYS A 145 -5.65 18.44 -10.11
CA CYS A 145 -4.54 18.07 -9.25
C CYS A 145 -3.41 17.36 -10.05
N GLU A 146 -2.25 18.00 -10.13
CA GLU A 146 -1.12 17.52 -10.95
C GLU A 146 -0.72 16.08 -10.60
N TYR A 147 -0.79 15.73 -9.31
CA TYR A 147 -0.47 14.38 -8.84
C TYR A 147 -1.47 13.33 -9.34
N SER A 148 -2.77 13.66 -9.39
CA SER A 148 -3.79 12.73 -9.91
C SER A 148 -3.61 12.50 -11.40
N LYS A 149 -3.27 13.54 -12.16
CA LYS A 149 -2.95 13.42 -13.60
C LYS A 149 -1.72 12.57 -13.84
N ALA A 150 -0.66 12.77 -13.07
CA ALA A 150 0.61 12.04 -13.23
C ALA A 150 0.51 10.53 -12.94
N ILE A 151 -0.53 10.06 -12.23
CA ILE A 151 -0.79 8.63 -12.01
C ILE A 151 -1.53 7.98 -13.19
N HIS A 152 -2.25 8.79 -13.98
CA HIS A 152 -3.03 8.32 -15.12
C HIS A 152 -2.29 8.40 -16.45
N GLU A 153 -1.08 8.98 -16.48
CA GLU A 153 -0.13 8.96 -17.60
C GLU A 153 0.80 7.74 -17.56
#